data_AF-A0A920J8N8-F1
#
_entry.id   AF-A0A920J8N8-F1
#
_cell.length_a   1.000
_cell.length_b   1.000
_cell.length_c   1.000
_cell.angle_alpha   90.00
_cell.angle_beta   90.00
_cell.angle_gamma   90.00
#
_symmetry.space_group_name_H-M   'P 1'
#
loop_
_entity.id
_entity.type
_entity.pdbx_description
1 polymer ?
#
loop_
_entity_poly.entity_id
_entity_poly.type
_entity_poly.pdbx_seq_one_letter_code
_entity_poly.pdbx_strand_id
1 'polypeptide(L)' 'MAPFSVNIALQLGQPLEPFLMVVAVGASCAFLTPIGHQCNTLVMGPGNYKFSDYWRLGLPLDILIVLASIPMILLSGFN' A
#
# COMPACT_ATOMS: atom_id res chain seq x y z
N MET A 1 -2.31 -11.69 -2.45
CA MET A 1 -2.96 -11.05 -1.28
C MET A 1 -4.48 -10.97 -1.41
N ALA A 2 -5.01 -10.54 -2.56
CA ALA A 2 -6.47 -10.46 -2.79
C ALA A 2 -7.29 -11.72 -2.40
N PRO A 3 -6.97 -12.95 -2.85
CA PRO A 3 -7.76 -14.13 -2.46
C PRO A 3 -7.68 -14.44 -0.96
N PHE A 4 -6.57 -14.07 -0.31
CA PHE A 4 -6.37 -14.26 1.12
C PHE A 4 -7.27 -13.31 1.92
N SER A 5 -7.32 -12.05 1.50
CA SER A 5 -8.15 -11.01 2.09
C SER A 5 -9.65 -11.33 1.98
N VAL A 6 -10.09 -11.86 0.83
CA VAL A 6 -11.47 -12.35 0.64
C VAL A 6 -11.82 -13.46 1.61
N ASN A 7 -10.93 -14.45 1.79
CA ASN A 7 -11.17 -15.55 2.75
C ASN A 7 -11.25 -15.05 4.20
N ILE A 8 -10.53 -14.00 4.56
CA ILE A 8 -10.61 -13.39 5.89
C ILE A 8 -11.96 -12.67 6.07
N ALA A 9 -12.39 -11.87 5.09
CA ALA A 9 -13.69 -11.18 5.12
C ALA A 9 -14.84 -12.18 5.31
N LEU A 10 -14.83 -13.28 4.55
CA LEU A 10 -15.83 -14.34 4.64
C LEU A 10 -15.84 -15.04 6.01
N GLN A 11 -14.67 -15.31 6.58
CA GLN A 11 -14.57 -15.93 7.93
C GLN A 11 -15.05 -14.99 9.05
N LEU A 12 -14.89 -13.68 8.87
CA LEU A 12 -15.34 -12.67 9.82
C LEU A 12 -16.80 -12.24 9.60
N GLY A 13 -17.45 -12.72 8.53
CA GLY A 13 -18.81 -12.32 8.16
C GLY A 13 -18.92 -10.82 7.85
N GLN A 14 -17.85 -10.22 7.31
CA GLN A 14 -17.76 -8.80 6.98
C GLN A 14 -17.81 -8.58 5.46
N PRO A 15 -18.21 -7.39 4.98
CA PRO A 15 -18.20 -7.05 3.55
C PRO A 15 -16.80 -7.20 2.93
N LEU A 16 -16.73 -7.65 1.69
CA LEU A 16 -15.45 -7.93 0.99
C LEU A 16 -14.77 -6.66 0.48
N GLU A 17 -15.56 -5.65 0.17
CA GLU A 17 -15.18 -4.37 -0.42
C GLU A 17 -14.05 -3.67 0.37
N PRO A 18 -14.16 -3.42 1.68
CA PRO A 18 -13.10 -2.75 2.44
C PRO A 18 -11.80 -3.58 2.47
N PHE A 19 -11.91 -4.91 2.56
CA PHE A 19 -10.77 -5.82 2.57
C PHE A 19 -10.00 -5.77 1.24
N LEU A 20 -10.71 -5.82 0.12
CA LEU A 20 -10.11 -5.68 -1.22
C LEU A 20 -9.52 -4.28 -1.44
N MET A 21 -10.16 -3.23 -0.93
CA MET A 21 -9.65 -1.86 -1.03
C MET A 21 -8.33 -1.68 -0.27
N VAL A 22 -8.22 -2.19 0.96
CA VAL A 22 -6.97 -2.13 1.72
C VAL A 22 -5.85 -2.85 0.96
N VAL A 23 -6.14 -4.01 0.35
CA VAL A 23 -5.15 -4.72 -0.50
C VAL A 23 -4.76 -3.91 -1.72
N ALA A 24 -5.71 -3.27 -2.41
CA ALA A 24 -5.45 -2.48 -3.61
C ALA A 24 -4.61 -1.23 -3.31
N VAL A 25 -4.94 -0.52 -2.22
CA VAL A 25 -4.18 0.64 -1.75
C VAL A 25 -2.77 0.22 -1.35
N GLY A 26 -2.63 -0.82 -0.52
CA GLY A 26 -1.33 -1.33 -0.09
C GLY A 26 -0.46 -1.80 -1.26
N ALA A 27 -1.04 -2.47 -2.26
CA ALA A 27 -0.31 -2.92 -3.44
C ALA A 27 0.21 -1.77 -4.31
N SER A 28 -0.40 -0.59 -4.22
CA SER A 28 0.01 0.61 -4.95
C SER A 28 1.17 1.36 -4.27
N CYS A 29 1.45 1.07 -3.00
CA CYS A 29 2.44 1.77 -2.17
C CYS A 29 3.79 1.07 -2.19
N ALA A 30 4.52 1.16 -3.31
CA ALA A 30 5.81 0.50 -3.49
C ALA A 30 7.00 1.48 -3.27
N PHE A 31 7.06 2.14 -2.12
CA PHE A 31 7.98 3.26 -1.88
C PHE A 31 9.26 2.90 -1.12
N LEU A 32 9.27 1.80 -0.35
CA LEU A 32 10.40 1.45 0.52
C LEU A 32 11.66 1.03 -0.22
N THR A 33 11.55 0.55 -1.46
CA THR A 33 12.68 0.03 -2.22
C THR A 33 12.60 0.46 -3.69
N PRO A 34 13.74 0.64 -4.37
CA PRO A 34 13.75 1.01 -5.78
C PRO A 34 13.14 -0.09 -6.67
N ILE A 35 13.25 -1.36 -6.26
CA ILE A 35 12.76 -2.53 -7.01
C ILE A 35 11.22 -2.66 -6.90
N GLY A 36 10.58 -1.95 -5.96
CA GLY A 36 9.14 -2.00 -5.75
C GLY A 36 8.33 -1.54 -6.96
N HIS A 37 8.85 -0.63 -7.77
CA HIS A 37 8.23 -0.21 -9.02
C HIS A 37 9.28 0.11 -10.09
N GLN A 38 9.00 -0.24 -11.34
CA GLN A 38 9.93 -0.07 -12.47
C GLN A 38 10.42 1.38 -12.60
N CYS A 39 9.50 2.36 -12.45
CA CYS A 39 9.84 3.78 -12.51
C CYS A 39 10.86 4.20 -11.42
N ASN A 40 10.76 3.64 -10.21
CA ASN A 40 11.67 3.97 -9.11
C ASN A 40 13.09 3.49 -9.42
N THR A 41 13.24 2.29 -9.98
CA THR A 41 14.54 1.78 -10.43
C THR A 41 15.11 2.63 -11.57
N LEU A 42 14.28 3.03 -12.54
CA LEU A 42 14.72 3.82 -13.70
C LEU A 42 15.28 5.19 -13.31
N VAL A 43 14.69 5.86 -12.32
CA VAL A 43 15.15 7.19 -11.87
C VAL A 43 16.31 7.12 -10.88
N MET A 44 16.60 5.96 -10.28
CA MET A 44 17.64 5.82 -9.26
C MET A 44 19.03 6.22 -9.78
N GLY A 45 19.40 5.72 -10.97
CA GLY A 45 20.69 6.04 -11.61
C GLY A 45 20.83 7.54 -11.97
N PRO A 46 20.00 8.08 -12.88
CA PRO A 46 20.10 9.48 -13.30
C PRO A 46 19.78 10.48 -12.17
N GLY A 47 18.98 10.09 -11.18
CA GLY A 47 18.66 10.90 -10.00
C GLY A 47 19.73 10.84 -8.90
N ASN A 48 20.80 10.07 -9.08
CA ASN A 48 21.86 9.86 -8.08
C ASN A 48 21.32 9.41 -6.70
N TYR A 49 20.21 8.66 -6.70
CA TYR A 49 19.60 8.12 -5.48
C TYR A 49 20.31 6.83 -5.07
N LYS A 50 20.47 6.63 -3.76
CA LYS A 50 20.94 5.38 -3.17
C LYS A 50 19.76 4.52 -2.76
N PHE A 51 19.99 3.21 -2.63
CA PHE A 51 18.97 2.27 -2.12
C PHE A 51 18.45 2.70 -0.74
N SER A 52 19.32 3.27 0.10
CA SER A 52 18.97 3.80 1.43
C SER A 52 18.02 5.00 1.40
N ASP A 53 17.94 5.74 0.30
CA ASP A 53 17.15 6.97 0.23
C ASP A 53 15.66 6.63 0.09
N TYR A 54 15.35 5.50 -0.56
CA TYR A 54 13.99 5.02 -0.74
C TYR A 54 13.30 4.69 0.58
N TRP A 55 13.91 3.89 1.47
CA TRP A 55 13.23 3.55 2.72
C TRP A 55 13.13 4.74 3.69
N ARG A 56 14.10 5.67 3.66
CA ARG A 56 14.09 6.89 4.51
C ARG A 56 12.93 7.81 4.19
N LEU A 57 12.53 7.93 2.93
CA LEU A 57 11.38 8.74 2.50
C LEU A 57 10.10 7.90 2.40
N GLY A 58 10.21 6.66 1.92
CA GLY A 58 9.11 5.74 1.72
C GLY A 58 8.45 5.31 3.02
N LEU A 59 9.21 5.08 4.10
CA LEU A 59 8.63 4.63 5.37
C LEU A 59 7.72 5.70 6.02
N PRO A 60 8.14 6.98 6.15
CA PRO A 60 7.22 8.04 6.56
C PRO A 60 5.98 8.17 5.67
N LEU A 61 6.15 8.01 4.35
CA LEU A 61 5.05 8.11 3.39
C LEU A 61 4.06 6.95 3.55
N ASP A 62 4.55 5.72 3.68
CA ASP A 62 3.72 4.53 3.92
C ASP A 62 2.93 4.66 5.22
N ILE A 63 3.55 5.17 6.29
CA ILE A 63 2.86 5.44 7.56
C ILE A 63 1.72 6.44 7.36
N LEU A 64 1.97 7.54 6.63
CA LEU A 64 0.93 8.53 6.32
C LEU A 64 -0.21 7.92 5.51
N ILE A 65 0.10 7.06 4.54
CA ILE A 65 -0.91 6.38 3.73
C ILE A 65 -1.74 5.44 4.59
N VAL A 66 -1.14 4.66 5.49
CA VAL A 66 -1.87 3.79 6.41
C VAL A 66 -2.80 4.62 7.31
N LEU A 67 -2.29 5.71 7.89
CA LEU A 67 -3.06 6.60 8.77
C LEU A 67 -4.21 7.31 8.05
N ALA A 68 -4.07 7.61 6.75
CA ALA A 68 -5.12 8.27 5.97
C ALA A 68 -6.12 7.27 5.36
N SER A 69 -5.62 6.18 4.76
CA SER A 69 -6.43 5.22 4.02
C SER A 69 -7.34 4.38 4.92
N ILE A 70 -6.86 3.92 6.07
CA ILE A 70 -7.66 3.08 6.97
C ILE A 70 -8.92 3.81 7.44
N PRO A 71 -8.84 5.03 8.02
CA PRO A 71 -10.05 5.78 8.39
C PRO A 71 -10.95 6.09 7.20
N MET A 72 -10.38 6.41 6.04
CA MET A 72 -11.16 6.74 4.85
C MET A 72 -11.97 5.53 4.35
N ILE A 73 -11.38 4.34 4.34
CA ILE A 73 -12.04 3.08 3.95
C ILE A 73 -13.10 2.67 4.98
N LEU A 74 -12.87 2.93 6.27
CA LEU A 74 -13.87 2.70 7.32
C LEU A 74 -15.07 3.65 7.18
N LEU A 75 -14.83 4.91 6.81
CA LEU A 75 -15.86 5.95 6.69
C LEU A 75 -16.66 5.87 5.39
N SER A 76 -16.18 5.18 4.36
CA SER A 76 -16.86 5.10 3.05
C SER A 76 -18.15 4.28 3.05
N GLY A 77 -18.59 3.75 4.20
CA GLY A 77 -19.94 3.23 4.38
C GLY A 77 -20.23 1.95 3.60
N PHE A 78 -19.23 1.05 3.49
CA PHE A 78 -19.46 -0.29 2.96
C PHE A 78 -20.40 -1.05 3.91
N ASN A 79 -21.66 -1.19 3.48
CA ASN A 79 -22.71 -1.98 4.12
C ASN A 79 -22.69 -3.41 3.57
#